data_AF-A0AA94HN31-F1
#
_entry.id   AF-A0AA94HN31-F1
#
_cell.length_a   1.000
_cell.length_b   1.000
_cell.length_c   1.000
_cell.angle_alpha   90.00
_cell.angle_beta   90.00
_cell.angle_gamma   90.00
#
_symmetry.space_group_name_H-M   'P 1'
#
loop_
_entity.id
_entity.type
_entity.pdbx_description
1 polymer ?
#
loop_
_entity_poly.entity_id
_entity_poly.type
_entity_poly.pdbx_seq_one_letter_code
_entity_poly.pdbx_strand_id
1 'polypeptide(L)'
;MVRMSMEPRRFLAVADVADVLGSTPGAVVELLEAGELRGVRVRGAWRVADDEVQAWIDRELELERRRGLWRQAQTPSIVDLFGER
;
A
#
# COMPACT_ATOMS: atom_id res chain seq x y z
N MET A 1 -10.92 -13.26 29.68
CA MET A 1 -9.99 -12.12 29.83
C MET A 1 -8.96 -12.24 28.71
N VAL A 2 -9.18 -11.59 27.57
CA VAL A 2 -8.23 -11.63 26.44
C VAL A 2 -6.99 -10.86 26.89
N ARG A 3 -5.87 -11.55 27.05
CA ARG A 3 -4.57 -10.87 27.13
C ARG A 3 -4.37 -10.23 25.76
N MET A 4 -4.56 -8.91 25.66
CA MET A 4 -4.01 -8.15 24.54
C MET A 4 -2.51 -8.37 24.59
N SER A 5 -2.01 -9.31 23.79
CA SER A 5 -0.59 -9.43 23.52
C SER A 5 -0.18 -8.12 22.87
N MET A 6 0.38 -7.21 23.67
CA MET A 6 1.14 -6.08 23.14
C MET A 6 2.44 -6.66 22.59
N GLU A 7 2.35 -7.23 21.40
CA GLU A 7 3.56 -7.56 20.65
C GLU A 7 4.28 -6.22 20.38
N PRO A 8 5.59 -6.13 20.69
CA PRO A 8 6.33 -4.91 20.44
C PRO A 8 6.29 -4.61 18.94
N ARG A 9 5.82 -3.41 18.58
CA ARG A 9 5.84 -2.94 17.19
C ARG A 9 7.27 -3.00 16.65
N ARG A 10 7.46 -3.71 15.53
CA ARG A 10 8.78 -3.80 14.89
C ARG A 10 8.94 -2.61 13.97
N PHE A 11 10.09 -1.96 14.06
CA PHE A 11 10.42 -0.84 13.21
C PHE A 11 11.48 -1.26 12.21
N LEU A 12 11.18 -1.07 10.94
CA LEU A 12 12.03 -1.35 9.81
C LEU A 12 12.84 -0.11 9.42
N ALA A 13 14.07 -0.31 8.95
CA ALA A 13 14.81 0.74 8.27
C ALA A 13 14.28 0.88 6.83
N VAL A 14 14.59 2.02 6.21
CA VAL A 14 14.20 2.31 4.82
C VAL A 14 14.65 1.20 3.85
N ALA A 15 15.84 0.64 4.06
CA ALA A 15 16.35 -0.45 3.23
C ALA A 15 15.47 -1.70 3.35
N ASP A 16 15.12 -2.12 4.57
CA ASP A 16 14.27 -3.29 4.78
C ASP A 16 12.86 -3.09 4.18
N VAL A 17 12.31 -1.88 4.29
CA VAL A 17 11.03 -1.54 3.66
C VAL A 17 11.15 -1.61 2.13
N ALA A 18 12.25 -1.14 1.56
CA ALA A 18 12.49 -1.21 0.13
C ALA A 18 12.55 -2.67 -0.36
N ASP A 19 13.21 -3.55 0.39
CA ASP A 19 13.23 -4.99 0.10
C ASP A 19 11.81 -5.60 0.16
N VAL A 20 11.02 -5.26 1.18
CA VAL A 20 9.63 -5.75 1.32
C VAL A 20 8.76 -5.30 0.15
N LEU A 21 8.90 -4.05 -0.30
CA LEU A 21 8.11 -3.49 -1.39
C LEU A 21 8.67 -3.80 -2.78
N GLY A 22 9.83 -4.47 -2.88
CA GLY A 22 10.51 -4.72 -4.15
C GLY A 22 10.90 -3.42 -4.89
N SER A 23 11.27 -2.38 -4.13
CA SER A 23 11.55 -1.04 -4.63
C SER A 23 12.95 -0.56 -4.23
N THR A 24 13.26 0.72 -4.47
CA THR A 24 14.52 1.34 -4.05
C THR A 24 14.37 2.11 -2.74
N PRO A 25 15.43 2.25 -1.92
CA PRO A 25 15.37 3.07 -0.71
C PRO A 25 14.98 4.53 -0.99
N GLY A 26 15.37 5.08 -2.15
CA GLY A 26 15.00 6.44 -2.57
C GLY A 26 13.49 6.59 -2.75
N ALA A 27 12.85 5.65 -3.46
CA ALA A 27 11.40 5.64 -3.65
C ALA A 27 10.65 5.53 -2.31
N VAL A 28 11.16 4.74 -1.36
CA VAL A 28 10.58 4.67 -0.01
C VAL A 28 10.69 6.01 0.73
N VAL A 29 11.80 6.73 0.59
CA VAL A 29 11.95 8.09 1.16
C VAL A 29 10.94 9.05 0.53
N GLU A 30 10.75 9.00 -0.78
CA GLU A 30 9.75 9.84 -1.47
C GLU A 30 8.34 9.58 -0.92
N LEU A 31 7.96 8.31 -0.71
CA LEU A 31 6.67 7.96 -0.10
C LEU A 31 6.52 8.50 1.33
N LEU A 32 7.60 8.47 2.12
CA LEU A 32 7.63 8.99 3.49
C LEU A 32 7.52 10.52 3.52
N GLU A 33 8.18 11.20 2.59
CA GLU A 33 8.15 12.66 2.47
C GLU A 33 6.81 13.16 1.92
N ALA A 34 6.20 12.40 1.00
CA ALA A 34 4.85 12.65 0.49
C ALA A 34 3.75 12.36 1.54
N GLY A 35 4.08 11.62 2.61
CA GLY A 35 3.15 11.21 3.65
C GLY A 35 2.23 10.05 3.24
N GLU A 36 2.49 9.41 2.11
CA GLU A 36 1.76 8.23 1.64
C GLU A 36 2.09 7.00 2.50
N LEU A 37 3.35 6.88 2.90
CA LEU A 37 3.82 5.92 3.89
C LEU A 37 4.10 6.65 5.22
N ARG A 38 3.58 6.12 6.34
CA ARG A 38 3.77 6.73 7.66
C ARG A 38 5.01 6.16 8.34
N GLY A 39 5.93 7.03 8.73
CA GLY A 39 7.11 6.68 9.51
C GLY A 39 7.44 7.72 10.57
N VAL A 40 8.40 7.39 11.42
CA VAL A 40 8.95 8.29 12.45
C VAL A 40 10.43 8.50 12.22
N ARG A 41 10.94 9.68 12.54
CA ARG A 41 12.37 9.99 12.44
C ARG A 41 13.03 9.82 13.80
N VAL A 42 13.98 8.89 13.91
CA VAL A 42 14.76 8.62 15.13
C VAL A 42 16.21 8.95 14.85
N ARG A 43 16.74 9.98 15.52
CA ARG A 43 18.13 10.45 15.32
C ARG A 43 18.48 10.70 13.84
N GLY A 44 17.55 11.28 13.10
CA GLY A 44 17.73 11.61 11.68
C GLY A 44 17.40 10.48 10.69
N ALA A 45 17.29 9.24 11.15
CA ALA A 45 16.93 8.09 10.31
C ALA A 45 15.42 7.80 10.36
N TRP A 46 14.83 7.46 9.22
CA TRP A 46 13.45 7.00 9.14
C TRP A 46 13.31 5.59 9.73
N ARG A 47 12.20 5.38 10.42
CA ARG A 47 11.75 4.11 10.99
C ARG A 47 10.27 3.93 10.70
N VAL A 48 9.93 2.82 10.07
CA VAL A 48 8.55 2.52 9.65
C VAL A 48 8.09 1.31 10.44
N ALA A 49 6.90 1.39 11.04
CA ALA A 49 6.36 0.22 11.74
C ALA A 49 5.96 -0.85 10.72
N ASP A 50 6.18 -2.13 11.03
CA ASP A 50 5.86 -3.22 10.11
C ASP A 50 4.36 -3.29 9.79
N ASP A 51 3.51 -3.00 10.77
CA ASP A 51 2.06 -2.88 10.58
C ASP A 51 1.68 -1.73 9.64
N GLU A 52 2.43 -0.62 9.64
CA GLU A 52 2.18 0.50 8.73
C GLU A 52 2.57 0.17 7.28
N VAL A 53 3.64 -0.62 7.07
CA VAL A 53 4.00 -1.13 5.74
C VAL A 53 2.89 -2.03 5.21
N GLN A 54 2.41 -2.97 6.02
CA GLN A 54 1.31 -3.86 5.61
C GLN A 54 0.03 -3.08 5.32
N ALA A 55 -0.32 -2.13 6.19
CA ALA A 55 -1.50 -1.29 5.98
C ALA A 55 -1.38 -0.43 4.72
N TRP A 56 -0.18 -0.01 4.31
CA TRP A 56 0.03 0.69 3.04
C TRP A 56 -0.18 -0.24 1.84
N ILE A 57 0.37 -1.46 1.87
CA ILE A 57 0.16 -2.47 0.83
C ILE A 57 -1.33 -2.74 0.62
N ASP A 58 -2.07 -2.92 1.72
CA ASP A 58 -3.51 -3.19 1.66
C ASP A 58 -4.30 -2.03 1.02
N ARG A 59 -3.88 -0.77 1.27
CA ARG A 59 -4.49 0.41 0.62
C ARG A 59 -4.22 0.42 -0.88
N GLU A 60 -2.99 0.18 -1.31
CA GLU A 60 -2.62 0.15 -2.73
C GLU A 60 -3.37 -0.96 -3.49
N LEU A 61 -3.39 -2.18 -2.93
CA LEU A 61 -4.11 -3.30 -3.53
C LEU A 61 -5.62 -3.03 -3.67
N GLU A 62 -6.23 -2.34 -2.71
CA GLU A 62 -7.63 -1.92 -2.78
C GLU A 62 -7.85 -0.83 -3.85
N LEU A 63 -6.93 0.12 -4.00
CA LEU A 63 -6.96 1.10 -5.10
C LEU A 63 -6.88 0.41 -6.46
N GLU A 64 -6.00 -0.57 -6.60
CA GLU A 64 -5.85 -1.38 -7.82
C GLU A 64 -7.12 -2.17 -8.14
N ARG A 65 -7.72 -2.79 -7.12
CA ARG A 65 -9.00 -3.50 -7.23
C ARG A 65 -10.08 -2.56 -7.75
N ARG A 66 -10.21 -1.36 -7.17
CA ARG A 66 -11.20 -0.36 -7.60
C ARG A 66 -10.97 0.03 -9.05
N ARG A 67 -9.73 0.33 -9.44
CA ARG A 67 -9.36 0.67 -10.84
C ARG A 67 -9.69 -0.45 -11.83
N GLY A 68 -9.59 -1.71 -11.42
CA GLY A 68 -9.98 -2.88 -12.23
C GLY A 68 -11.48 -2.94 -12.51
N LEU A 69 -12.31 -2.67 -11.50
CA LEU A 69 -13.77 -2.63 -11.64
C LEU A 69 -14.24 -1.50 -12.58
N TRP A 70 -13.60 -0.32 -12.50
CA TRP A 70 -13.87 0.78 -13.42
C TRP A 70 -13.49 0.46 -14.88
N ARG A 71 -12.40 -0.29 -15.11
CA ARG A 71 -12.02 -0.77 -16.46
C ARG A 71 -13.02 -1.75 -17.05
N GLN A 72 -13.53 -2.68 -16.24
CA GLN A 72 -14.55 -3.63 -16.69
C GLN A 72 -15.90 -2.96 -16.98
N ALA A 73 -16.27 -1.93 -16.21
CA ALA A 73 -17.50 -1.17 -16.42
C ALA A 73 -17.51 -0.31 -17.71
N GLN A 74 -16.34 0.00 -18.29
CA GLN A 74 -16.21 0.75 -19.56
C GLN A 74 -16.08 -0.14 -20.79
N THR A 75 -16.13 -1.46 -20.64
CA THR A 75 -16.20 -2.37 -21.80
C THR A 75 -17.68 -2.54 -22.12
N PRO A 76 -18.23 -1.95 -23.20
CA PRO A 76 -19.58 -2.27 -23.60
C PRO A 76 -19.64 -3.76 -23.87
N SER A 77 -20.56 -4.46 -23.20
CA SER A 77 -20.79 -5.87 -23.47
C SER A 77 -21.18 -5.99 -24.95
N ILE A 78 -20.62 -6.98 -25.67
CA ILE A 78 -20.88 -7.18 -27.11
C ILE A 78 -22.39 -7.27 -27.43
N VAL A 79 -23.20 -7.61 -26.42
CA VAL A 79 -24.67 -7.67 -26.48
C VAL A 79 -25.30 -6.29 -26.76
N ASP A 80 -24.75 -5.19 -26.23
CA ASP A 80 -25.26 -3.82 -26.44
C ASP A 80 -24.98 -3.28 -27.86
N LEU A 81 -24.00 -3.83 -28.58
CA LEU A 81 -23.62 -3.36 -29.93
C LEU A 81 -24.45 -3.99 -31.07
N PHE A 82 -25.18 -5.08 -30.80
CA PHE A 82 -25.88 -5.85 -31.83
C PHE A 82 -27.37 -6.11 -31.52
N GLY A 83 -27.94 -5.46 -30.50
CA GLY A 83 -29.28 -5.78 -30.01
C GLY A 83 -30.24 -4.60 -29.93
N GLU A 84 -30.90 -4.26 -31.03
CA GLU A 84 -32.38 -4.17 -31.06
C GLU A 84 -32.83 -4.05 -32.52
N ARG A 85 -33.63 -5.01 -32.97
CA ARG A 85 -34.24 -5.07 -34.30
C ARG A 85 -35.71 -4.73 -34.19
#